data_AF-A0A521T3S3-F1
#
_entry.id   AF-A0A521T3S3-F1
#
_cell.length_a   1.000
_cell.length_b   1.000
_cell.length_c   1.000
_cell.angle_alpha   90.00
_cell.angle_beta   90.00
_cell.angle_gamma   90.00
#
_symmetry.space_group_name_H-M   'P 1'
#
loop_
_entity.id
_entity.type
_entity.pdbx_description
1 polymer ?
#
loop_
_entity_poly.entity_id
_entity_poly.type
_entity_poly.pdbx_seq_one_letter_code
_entity_poly.pdbx_strand_id
1 'polypeptide(L)' 'MTALEEIRKLYFNTTKATVKKDIARAIDLLKGMTSEEEREKAAVYMDGLSQMRSEWGKK' A
#
# COMPACT_ATOMS: atom_id res chain seq x y z
N MET A 1 1.82 -11.37 -11.82
CA MET A 1 1.67 -10.61 -10.56
C MET A 1 0.60 -9.56 -10.80
N THR A 2 -0.48 -9.59 -10.05
CA THR A 2 -1.53 -8.56 -10.09
C THR A 2 -1.10 -7.32 -9.29
N ALA A 3 -1.75 -6.18 -9.52
CA ALA A 3 -1.50 -4.98 -8.73
C ALA A 3 -1.79 -5.24 -7.23
N LEU A 4 -2.76 -6.11 -6.91
CA LEU A 4 -3.11 -6.47 -5.53
C LEU A 4 -1.99 -7.25 -4.85
N GLU A 5 -1.39 -8.22 -5.55
CA GLU A 5 -0.25 -9.00 -5.02
C GLU A 5 0.95 -8.08 -4.71
N GLU A 6 1.16 -7.06 -5.54
CA GLU A 6 2.25 -6.12 -5.35
C GLU A 6 1.99 -5.16 -4.19
N ILE A 7 0.77 -4.63 -4.05
CA ILE A 7 0.37 -3.82 -2.88
C ILE A 7 0.51 -4.64 -1.59
N ARG A 8 0.10 -5.93 -1.61
CA ARG A 8 0.28 -6.85 -0.49
C ARG A 8 1.76 -7.03 -0.14
N LYS A 9 2.64 -7.20 -1.12
CA LYS A 9 4.09 -7.30 -0.88
C LYS A 9 4.65 -6.02 -0.27
N LEU A 10 4.22 -4.85 -0.74
CA LEU A 10 4.63 -3.58 -0.16
C LEU A 10 4.20 -3.50 1.31
N TYR A 11 2.96 -3.84 1.63
CA TYR A 11 2.47 -3.86 3.01
C TYR A 11 3.36 -4.71 3.94
N PHE A 12 3.70 -5.94 3.57
CA PHE A 12 4.49 -6.83 4.43
C PHE A 12 5.99 -6.50 4.49
N ASN A 13 6.55 -5.81 3.49
CA ASN A 13 7.97 -5.47 3.44
C ASN A 13 8.27 -4.00 3.76
N THR A 14 7.25 -3.19 3.98
CA THR A 14 7.37 -1.76 4.26
C THR A 14 8.11 -1.54 5.58
N THR A 15 9.04 -0.58 5.58
CA THR A 15 9.84 -0.20 6.76
C THR A 15 9.73 1.30 7.02
N LYS A 16 10.16 1.75 8.20
CA LYS A 16 10.23 3.19 8.54
C LYS A 16 11.03 4.01 7.51
N ALA A 17 12.06 3.42 6.89
CA ALA A 17 12.87 4.07 5.87
C ALA A 17 12.17 4.16 4.50
N THR A 18 11.34 3.17 4.16
CA THR A 18 10.77 3.02 2.81
C THR A 18 9.30 3.40 2.70
N VAL A 19 8.58 3.53 3.81
CA VAL A 19 7.12 3.73 3.87
C VAL A 19 6.58 4.82 2.94
N LYS A 20 7.31 5.93 2.78
CA LYS A 20 6.90 7.02 1.89
C LYS A 20 6.91 6.60 0.42
N LYS A 21 7.96 5.88 0.01
CA LYS A 21 8.12 5.35 -1.35
C LYS A 21 7.15 4.21 -1.61
N ASP A 22 6.97 3.32 -0.63
CA ASP A 22 6.08 2.17 -0.75
C ASP A 22 4.62 2.61 -0.90
N ILE A 23 4.18 3.62 -0.17
CA ILE A 23 2.85 4.22 -0.34
C ILE A 23 2.67 4.86 -1.71
N ALA A 24 3.66 5.62 -2.19
CA ALA A 24 3.56 6.23 -3.52
C ALA A 24 3.38 5.15 -4.61
N ARG A 25 4.17 4.07 -4.53
CA ARG A 25 4.04 2.93 -5.46
C ARG A 25 2.69 2.24 -5.33
N ALA A 26 2.19 2.05 -4.11
CA ALA A 26 0.90 1.42 -3.88
C ALA A 26 -0.27 2.25 -4.42
N ILE A 27 -0.19 3.59 -4.34
CA ILE A 27 -1.16 4.50 -4.97
C ILE A 27 -1.17 4.33 -6.50
N ASP A 28 0.00 4.25 -7.12
CA ASP A 28 0.08 4.11 -8.58
C ASP A 28 -0.44 2.74 -9.06
N LEU A 29 -0.19 1.68 -8.29
CA LEU A 29 -0.78 0.36 -8.53
C LEU A 29 -2.30 0.38 -8.39
N LEU A 30 -2.83 1.07 -7.37
CA LEU A 30 -4.27 1.18 -7.13
C LEU A 30 -5.00 1.89 -8.28
N LYS A 31 -4.41 2.96 -8.84
CA LYS A 31 -4.96 3.68 -10.00
C LYS A 31 -5.09 2.80 -11.24
N GLY A 32 -4.18 1.84 -11.40
CA GLY A 32 -4.18 0.89 -12.52
C GLY A 32 -5.19 -0.26 -12.38
N MET A 33 -5.83 -0.43 -11.22
CA MET A 33 -6.80 -1.50 -11.01
C MET A 33 -8.11 -1.23 -11.71
N THR A 34 -8.67 -2.21 -12.40
CA THR A 34 -9.98 -2.14 -13.07
C THR A 34 -11.04 -2.97 -12.37
N SER A 35 -10.65 -3.97 -11.58
CA SER A 35 -11.56 -4.80 -10.79
C SER A 35 -11.94 -4.12 -9.48
N GLU A 36 -13.24 -4.01 -9.22
CA GLU A 36 -13.78 -3.48 -7.97
C GLU A 36 -13.42 -4.38 -6.77
N GLU A 37 -13.50 -5.69 -6.94
CA GLU A 37 -13.11 -6.67 -5.91
C GLU A 37 -11.61 -6.54 -5.54
N GLU A 38 -10.74 -6.34 -6.53
CA GLU A 38 -9.31 -6.13 -6.25
C GLU A 38 -9.06 -4.79 -5.54
N ARG A 39 -9.80 -3.74 -5.91
CA ARG A 39 -9.71 -2.42 -5.25
C ARG A 39 -10.15 -2.48 -3.80
N GLU A 40 -11.24 -3.18 -3.49
CA GLU A 40 -11.70 -3.37 -2.10
C GLU A 40 -10.64 -4.09 -1.26
N LYS A 41 -10.07 -5.18 -1.78
CA LYS A 41 -8.99 -5.91 -1.10
C LYS A 41 -7.73 -5.04 -0.94
N ALA A 42 -7.39 -4.25 -1.96
CA ALA A 42 -6.24 -3.34 -1.92
C ALA A 42 -6.43 -2.23 -0.88
N ALA A 43 -7.66 -1.73 -0.70
CA ALA A 43 -7.97 -0.67 0.25
C ALA A 43 -7.56 -1.03 1.69
N VAL A 44 -7.73 -2.29 2.10
CA VAL A 44 -7.31 -2.79 3.42
C VAL A 44 -5.79 -2.65 3.62
N TYR A 45 -5.00 -3.04 2.61
CA TYR A 45 -3.55 -2.88 2.66
C TYR A 45 -3.11 -1.41 2.61
N MET A 46 -3.82 -0.58 1.84
CA MET A 46 -3.57 0.86 1.75
C MET A 46 -3.82 1.60 3.07
N ASP A 47 -4.85 1.20 3.81
CA ASP A 47 -5.13 1.74 5.14
C ASP A 47 -4.00 1.40 6.11
N GLY A 48 -3.60 0.12 6.16
CA GLY A 48 -2.49 -0.33 7.01
C GLY A 48 -1.15 0.36 6.70
N LEU A 49 -0.82 0.54 5.40
CA LEU A 49 0.35 1.33 5.00
C LEU A 49 0.27 2.78 5.51
N SER A 50 -0.92 3.39 5.41
CA SER A 50 -1.15 4.77 5.86
C SER A 50 -1.02 4.91 7.39
N GLN A 51 -1.48 3.91 8.14
CA GLN A 51 -1.30 3.83 9.59
C GLN A 51 0.20 3.73 9.95
N MET A 52 0.95 2.81 9.34
CA MET A 52 2.40 2.68 9.57
C MET A 52 3.14 3.99 9.29
N ARG A 53 2.79 4.71 8.20
CA ARG A 53 3.37 6.02 7.89
C ARG A 53 3.10 7.04 8.99
N SER A 54 1.87 7.04 9.53
CA SER A 54 1.47 7.93 10.60
C SER A 54 2.23 7.63 11.88
N GLU A 55 2.31 6.36 12.28
CA GLU A 55 3.01 5.93 13.49
C GLU A 55 4.51 6.22 13.43
N TRP A 56 5.17 5.89 12.32
CA TRP A 56 6.60 6.14 12.16
C TRP A 56 6.94 7.60 11.89
N GLY A 57 5.97 8.38 11.42
CA GLY A 57 6.08 9.82 11.19
C GLY A 57 5.84 10.66 12.45
N LYS A 58 5.20 10.09 13.48
CA LYS A 58 5.07 10.73 14.79
C LYS A 58 6.41 10.63 15.54
N LYS A 59 6.86 11.78 16.03
CA LYS A 59 8.07 11.98 16.84
C LYS A 59 7.71 11.92 18.32
#